data_AF-A0A0D3KCS1-F1
#
_entry.id   AF-A0A0D3KCS1-F1
#
_cell.length_a   1.000
_cell.length_b   1.000
_cell.length_c   1.000
_cell.angle_alpha   90.00
_cell.angle_beta   90.00
_cell.angle_gamma   90.00
#
_symmetry.space_group_name_H-M   'P 1'
#
loop_
_entity.id
_entity.type
_entity.pdbx_description
1 polymer ?
#
loop_
_entity_poly.entity_id
_entity_poly.type
_entity_poly.pdbx_seq_one_letter_code
_entity_poly.pdbx_strand_id
1 'polypeptide(L)'
;MAEFVIARYDEPLGWLSELEPAAVTVYNKGDGPCGGGGARFAEVRCPNVGREGEAYLRHILDRYESLPTVTVFAQADITDHLAAWTAFGTRWGGARFRTKGDFLRHLAAQAAAEGISEPTEVF
;
A
#
# COMPACT_ATOMS: atom_id res chain seq x y z
N MET A 1 9.42 -11.16 -3.46
CA MET A 1 9.35 -9.68 -3.34
C MET A 1 7.99 -9.33 -2.77
N ALA A 2 7.89 -8.22 -2.03
CA ALA A 2 6.61 -7.75 -1.53
C ALA A 2 5.73 -7.18 -2.66
N GLU A 3 4.42 -7.26 -2.49
CA GLU A 3 3.44 -6.50 -3.28
C GLU A 3 2.86 -5.36 -2.45
N PHE A 4 2.64 -4.21 -3.08
CA PHE A 4 1.94 -3.08 -2.49
C PHE A 4 0.56 -2.93 -3.12
N VAL A 5 -0.47 -2.97 -2.28
CA VAL A 5 -1.88 -2.84 -2.69
C VAL A 5 -2.40 -1.49 -2.22
N ILE A 6 -2.71 -0.63 -3.19
CA ILE A 6 -3.03 0.77 -2.94
C ILE A 6 -4.51 1.02 -3.21
N ALA A 7 -5.24 1.50 -2.21
CA ALA A 7 -6.62 1.98 -2.39
C ALA A 7 -6.60 3.47 -2.76
N ARG A 8 -7.14 3.81 -3.94
CA ARG A 8 -7.19 5.17 -4.48
C ARG A 8 -8.63 5.58 -4.78
N TYR A 9 -9.00 6.80 -4.42
CA TYR A 9 -10.11 7.51 -5.06
C TYR A 9 -9.55 8.42 -6.16
N ASP A 10 -9.11 9.64 -5.83
CA ASP A 10 -8.60 10.62 -6.81
C ASP A 10 -7.20 11.17 -6.48
N GLU A 11 -6.52 10.58 -5.50
CA GLU A 11 -5.24 11.07 -5.00
C GLU A 11 -4.11 10.94 -6.05
N PRO A 12 -3.09 11.82 -6.00
CA PRO A 12 -1.92 11.73 -6.86
C PRO A 12 -1.03 10.54 -6.49
N LEU A 13 -0.52 9.83 -7.50
CA LEU A 13 0.24 8.58 -7.34
C LEU A 13 1.74 8.69 -7.65
N GLY A 14 2.29 9.91 -7.81
CA GLY A 14 3.69 10.10 -8.22
C GLY A 14 4.72 9.41 -7.32
N TRP A 15 4.42 9.30 -6.02
CA TRP A 15 5.27 8.66 -5.03
C TRP A 15 5.42 7.14 -5.21
N LEU A 16 4.55 6.47 -5.99
CA LEU A 16 4.66 5.04 -6.26
C LEU A 16 5.96 4.68 -6.99
N SER A 17 6.59 5.63 -7.68
CA SER A 17 7.90 5.46 -8.34
C SER A 17 9.00 5.09 -7.34
N GLU A 18 8.82 5.43 -6.07
CA GLU A 18 9.74 5.06 -5.00
C GLU A 18 9.61 3.60 -4.59
N LEU A 19 8.53 2.91 -4.97
CA LEU A 19 8.32 1.49 -4.64
C LEU A 19 8.98 0.55 -5.66
N GLU A 20 9.43 1.06 -6.80
CA GLU A 20 10.14 0.27 -7.81
C GLU A 20 11.38 -0.43 -7.23
N PRO A 21 11.65 -1.69 -7.59
CA PRO A 21 10.98 -2.50 -8.63
C PRO A 21 9.85 -3.41 -8.09
N ALA A 22 9.25 -3.10 -6.93
CA ALA A 22 8.23 -3.94 -6.33
C ALA A 22 6.94 -3.98 -7.17
N ALA A 23 6.15 -5.04 -7.01
CA ALA A 23 4.84 -5.12 -7.62
C ALA A 23 3.88 -4.15 -6.92
N VAL A 24 3.11 -3.40 -7.69
CA VAL A 24 2.11 -2.45 -7.18
C VAL A 24 0.79 -2.68 -7.88
N THR A 25 -0.27 -2.86 -7.11
CA THR A 25 -1.66 -2.99 -7.57
C THR A 25 -2.49 -1.85 -6.99
N VAL A 26 -3.07 -1.02 -7.85
CA VAL A 26 -3.91 0.14 -7.46
C VAL A 26 -5.38 -0.19 -7.70
N TYR A 27 -6.17 -0.21 -6.64
CA TYR A 27 -7.63 -0.25 -6.73
C TYR A 27 -8.15 1.18 -6.86
N ASN A 28 -8.60 1.54 -8.06
CA ASN A 28 -9.07 2.89 -8.38
C ASN A 28 -10.59 2.98 -8.32
N LYS A 29 -11.08 3.76 -7.35
CA LYS A 29 -12.49 4.08 -7.12
C LYS A 29 -12.91 5.44 -7.68
N GLY A 30 -11.96 6.29 -8.05
CA GLY A 30 -12.24 7.59 -8.64
C GLY A 30 -12.52 7.51 -10.12
N ASP A 31 -12.99 8.64 -10.66
CA ASP A 31 -13.37 8.74 -12.06
C ASP A 31 -12.13 8.93 -12.94
N GLY A 32 -11.10 9.61 -12.44
CA GLY A 32 -9.88 9.90 -13.18
C GLY A 32 -9.02 8.64 -13.47
N PRO A 33 -8.33 8.57 -14.61
CA PRO A 33 -7.30 7.55 -14.84
C PRO A 33 -6.20 7.64 -13.77
N CYS A 34 -5.61 6.50 -13.42
CA CYS A 34 -4.38 6.49 -12.64
C CYS A 34 -3.23 7.00 -13.51
N GLY A 35 -3.11 8.32 -13.62
CA GLY A 35 -2.08 8.99 -14.39
C GLY A 35 -1.05 9.69 -13.50
N GLY A 36 0.22 9.59 -13.89
CA GLY A 36 1.27 10.52 -13.46
C GLY A 36 2.35 9.90 -12.56
N GLY A 37 3.61 9.97 -13.01
CA GLY A 37 4.78 9.75 -12.15
C GLY A 37 5.83 8.77 -12.64
N GLY A 38 5.61 8.08 -13.77
CA GLY A 38 6.58 7.12 -14.35
C GLY A 38 6.67 5.77 -13.63
N ALA A 39 5.91 5.57 -12.56
CA ALA A 39 5.78 4.28 -11.86
C ALA A 39 5.01 3.26 -12.70
N ARG A 40 5.40 1.98 -12.62
CA ARG A 40 4.67 0.86 -13.22
C ARG A 40 3.81 0.20 -12.15
N PHE A 41 2.51 0.14 -12.38
CA PHE A 41 1.56 -0.53 -11.51
C PHE A 41 0.39 -1.11 -12.31
N ALA A 42 -0.27 -2.11 -11.76
CA ALA A 42 -1.53 -2.63 -12.28
C ALA A 42 -2.69 -1.79 -11.74
N GLU A 43 -3.55 -1.27 -12.62
CA GLU A 43 -4.78 -0.57 -12.21
C GLU A 43 -5.97 -1.52 -12.25
N VAL A 44 -6.73 -1.58 -11.15
CA VAL A 44 -7.99 -2.31 -11.03
C VAL A 44 -9.10 -1.31 -10.77
N ARG A 45 -10.00 -1.11 -11.73
CA ARG A 45 -11.17 -0.25 -11.56
C ARG A 45 -12.19 -0.93 -10.66
N CYS A 46 -12.71 -0.21 -9.68
CA CYS A 46 -13.74 -0.71 -8.78
C CYS A 46 -14.79 0.38 -8.47
N PRO A 47 -16.05 0.00 -8.18
CA PRO A 47 -17.06 0.97 -7.75
C PRO A 47 -16.62 1.68 -6.47
N ASN A 48 -16.99 2.97 -6.34
CA ASN A 48 -16.81 3.72 -5.09
C ASN A 48 -17.82 3.27 -4.01
N VAL A 49 -17.71 2.01 -3.61
CA VAL A 49 -18.53 1.37 -2.57
C VAL A 49 -17.59 0.90 -1.46
N GLY A 50 -17.90 1.28 -0.22
CA GLY A 50 -17.01 1.05 0.92
C GLY A 50 -15.74 1.91 0.87
N ARG A 51 -14.96 1.85 1.95
CA ARG A 51 -13.68 2.58 2.09
C ARG A 51 -12.52 1.74 1.54
N GLU A 52 -11.29 2.05 1.93
CA GLU A 52 -10.09 1.29 1.57
C GLU A 52 -10.16 -0.18 1.97
N GLY A 53 -10.79 -0.48 3.11
CA GLY A 53 -10.95 -1.86 3.58
C GLY A 53 -11.67 -2.77 2.59
N GLU A 54 -12.62 -2.24 1.82
CA GLU A 54 -13.29 -3.02 0.77
C GLU A 54 -12.31 -3.38 -0.36
N ALA A 55 -11.43 -2.47 -0.76
CA ALA A 55 -10.42 -2.74 -1.78
C ALA A 55 -9.42 -3.81 -1.31
N TYR A 56 -9.02 -3.77 -0.04
CA TYR A 56 -8.10 -4.75 0.54
C TYR A 56 -8.75 -6.14 0.64
N LEU A 57 -9.98 -6.20 1.15
CA LEU A 57 -10.73 -7.46 1.23
C LEU A 57 -10.96 -8.05 -0.15
N ARG A 58 -11.33 -7.24 -1.14
CA ARG A 58 -11.45 -7.67 -2.54
C ARG A 58 -10.16 -8.29 -3.04
N HIS A 59 -9.02 -7.63 -2.84
CA HIS A 59 -7.72 -8.16 -3.24
C HIS A 59 -7.41 -9.50 -2.58
N ILE A 60 -7.63 -9.61 -1.27
CA ILE A 60 -7.39 -10.84 -0.52
C ILE A 60 -8.29 -11.97 -1.02
N LEU A 61 -9.58 -11.71 -1.23
CA LEU A 61 -10.53 -12.73 -1.70
C LEU A 61 -10.22 -13.19 -3.13
N ASP A 62 -9.90 -12.26 -4.03
CA ASP A 62 -9.63 -12.57 -5.44
C ASP A 62 -8.29 -13.28 -5.64
N ARG A 63 -7.34 -13.09 -4.71
CA ARG A 63 -5.95 -13.57 -4.85
C ARG A 63 -5.48 -14.45 -3.71
N TYR A 64 -6.35 -14.92 -2.81
CA TYR A 64 -5.99 -15.59 -1.57
C TYR A 64 -4.89 -16.64 -1.73
N GLU A 65 -5.06 -17.54 -2.70
CA GLU A 65 -4.12 -18.65 -3.01
C GLU A 65 -2.82 -18.20 -3.70
N SER A 66 -2.73 -16.93 -4.08
CA SER A 66 -1.64 -16.34 -4.89
C SER A 66 -1.04 -15.07 -4.26
N LEU A 67 -1.38 -14.78 -3.00
CA LEU A 67 -0.80 -13.66 -2.27
C LEU A 67 0.70 -13.92 -2.06
N PRO A 68 1.57 -12.92 -2.29
CA PRO A 68 2.97 -13.04 -1.94
C PRO A 68 3.15 -13.11 -0.42
N THR A 69 4.29 -13.67 0.01
CA THR A 69 4.66 -13.78 1.43
C THR A 69 4.52 -12.46 2.19
N VAL A 70 4.75 -11.33 1.52
CA VAL A 70 4.53 -10.00 2.08
C VAL A 70 3.63 -9.21 1.15
N THR A 71 2.46 -8.84 1.64
CA THR A 71 1.53 -7.92 0.97
C THR A 71 1.30 -6.71 1.89
N VAL A 72 1.56 -5.51 1.38
CA VAL A 72 1.41 -4.26 2.14
C VAL A 72 0.22 -3.49 1.61
N PHE A 73 -0.76 -3.24 2.47
CA PHE A 73 -1.97 -2.48 2.14
C PHE A 73 -1.82 -1.03 2.60
N ALA A 74 -2.11 -0.07 1.71
CA ALA A 74 -2.07 1.35 2.03
C ALA A 74 -3.09 2.15 1.24
N GLN A 75 -3.61 3.23 1.82
CA GLN A 75 -4.38 4.23 1.07
C GLN A 75 -3.42 4.98 0.14
N ALA A 76 -3.89 5.57 -0.96
CA ALA A 76 -3.08 6.38 -1.86
C ALA A 76 -2.59 7.67 -1.17
N ASP A 77 -3.46 8.30 -0.39
CA ASP A 77 -3.14 9.37 0.55
C ASP A 77 -3.85 9.10 1.89
N ILE A 78 -3.27 9.58 2.99
CA ILE A 78 -3.82 9.55 4.34
C ILE A 78 -3.67 10.92 5.03
N THR A 79 -3.23 11.94 4.29
CA THR A 79 -3.02 13.30 4.80
C THR A 79 -4.31 13.95 5.29
N ASP A 80 -5.47 13.52 4.78
CA ASP A 80 -6.79 13.94 5.22
C ASP A 80 -7.14 13.48 6.65
N HIS A 81 -6.52 12.40 7.13
CA HIS A 81 -6.69 11.88 8.49
C HIS A 81 -5.56 12.26 9.44
N LEU A 82 -4.48 12.87 8.94
CA LEU A 82 -3.29 13.21 9.72
C LEU A 82 -2.94 14.70 9.55
N ALA A 83 -3.56 15.54 10.39
CA ALA A 83 -3.28 16.98 10.49
C ALA A 83 -1.79 17.33 10.80
N ALA A 84 -0.89 16.34 10.91
CA ALA A 84 0.48 16.49 11.38
C ALA A 84 1.57 16.01 10.41
N TRP A 85 1.27 15.51 9.20
CA TRP A 85 2.33 15.06 8.28
C TRP A 85 3.23 16.23 7.82
N THR A 86 2.70 17.45 7.76
CA THR A 86 3.49 18.65 7.43
C THR A 86 4.49 19.08 8.51
N ALA A 87 4.46 18.51 9.72
CA ALA A 87 5.29 19.01 10.82
C ALA A 87 6.51 18.14 11.16
N PHE A 88 6.45 16.81 11.11
CA PHE A 88 7.59 16.00 11.57
C PHE A 88 7.64 14.66 10.85
N GLY A 89 8.77 14.40 10.15
CA GLY A 89 9.05 13.10 9.54
C GLY A 89 8.70 11.96 10.49
N THR A 90 7.88 11.04 10.00
CA THR A 90 7.32 9.94 10.78
C THR A 90 8.47 9.17 11.43
N ARG A 91 8.45 9.08 12.75
CA ARG A 91 9.38 8.25 13.50
C ARG A 91 8.69 6.94 13.83
N TRP A 92 9.29 5.83 13.44
CA TRP A 92 8.82 4.50 13.83
C TRP A 92 10.05 3.62 14.03
N GLY A 93 10.12 2.89 15.16
CA GLY A 93 11.28 2.06 15.50
C GLY A 93 12.62 2.82 15.61
N GLY A 94 12.61 4.14 15.87
CA GLY A 94 13.83 4.97 15.90
C GLY A 94 14.33 5.43 14.52
N ALA A 95 13.76 4.91 13.43
CA ALA A 95 14.02 5.38 12.08
C ALA A 95 13.18 6.63 11.77
N ARG A 96 13.70 7.49 10.87
CA ARG A 96 13.00 8.69 10.38
C ARG A 96 12.73 8.51 8.89
N PHE A 97 11.47 8.64 8.49
CA PHE A 97 11.05 8.53 7.09
C PHE A 97 10.82 9.90 6.48
N ARG A 98 11.30 10.09 5.25
CA ARG A 98 11.17 11.35 4.50
C ARG A 98 9.97 11.34 3.57
N THR A 99 9.62 10.16 3.07
CA THR A 99 8.49 9.96 2.16
C THR A 99 7.67 8.76 2.61
N LYS A 100 6.45 8.65 2.06
CA LYS A 100 5.60 7.46 2.25
C LYS A 100 6.21 6.22 1.62
N GLY A 101 6.82 6.35 0.44
CA GLY A 101 7.51 5.24 -0.23
C GLY A 101 8.65 4.67 0.60
N ASP A 102 9.47 5.53 1.22
CA ASP A 102 10.53 5.12 2.15
C ASP A 102 10.01 4.32 3.34
N PHE A 103 8.92 4.79 3.95
CA PHE A 103 8.30 4.11 5.07
C PHE A 103 7.75 2.73 4.69
N LEU A 104 7.02 2.63 3.57
CA LEU A 104 6.43 1.37 3.13
C LEU A 104 7.49 0.34 2.72
N ARG A 105 8.59 0.78 2.10
CA ARG A 105 9.73 -0.11 1.81
C ARG A 105 10.38 -0.64 3.09
N HIS A 106 10.54 0.19 4.11
CA HIS A 106 11.07 -0.23 5.40
C HIS A 106 10.17 -1.29 6.06
N LEU A 107 8.85 -1.04 6.08
CA LEU A 107 7.88 -1.98 6.62
C LEU A 107 7.93 -3.34 5.90
N ALA A 108 7.98 -3.32 4.56
CA ALA A 108 8.08 -4.53 3.75
C ALA A 108 9.38 -5.30 4.04
N ALA A 109 10.50 -4.60 4.22
CA ALA A 109 11.79 -5.22 4.53
C ALA A 109 11.80 -5.89 5.91
N GLN A 110 11.15 -5.27 6.91
CA GLN A 110 11.04 -5.87 8.24
C GLN A 110 10.12 -7.07 8.26
N ALA A 111 8.95 -6.99 7.61
CA ALA A 111 8.05 -8.14 7.49
C ALA A 111 8.75 -9.34 6.83
N ALA A 112 9.62 -9.08 5.84
CA ALA A 112 10.44 -10.12 5.22
C ALA A 112 11.54 -10.67 6.15
N ALA A 113 12.10 -9.84 7.05
CA ALA A 113 13.19 -10.23 7.95
C ALA A 113 12.71 -10.95 9.22
N GLU A 114 11.54 -10.59 9.74
CA GLU A 114 10.99 -11.16 10.98
C GLU A 114 10.43 -12.57 10.76
N GLY A 115 10.09 -12.92 9.52
CA GLY A 115 9.36 -14.14 9.19
C GLY A 115 7.95 -14.06 9.77
N ILE A 116 6.92 -14.34 8.96
CA ILE A 116 5.58 -14.52 9.53
C ILE A 116 5.70 -15.77 10.40
N SER A 117 5.61 -15.64 11.73
CA SER A 117 5.52 -16.81 12.59
C SER A 117 4.35 -17.63 12.08
N GLU A 118 4.57 -18.93 11.80
CA GLU A 118 3.47 -19.83 11.45
C GLU A 118 2.31 -19.56 12.41
N PRO A 119 1.06 -19.43 11.90
CA PRO A 119 -0.07 -19.29 12.79
C PRO A 119 -0.04 -20.53 13.70
N THR A 120 0.27 -20.34 14.98
CA THR A 120 0.09 -21.38 15.98
C THR A 120 -1.34 -21.83 15.82
N GLU A 121 -1.58 -23.09 15.43
CA GLU A 121 -2.94 -23.58 15.15
C GLU A 121 -3.86 -23.21 16.32
N VAL A 122 -4.73 -22.22 16.10
CA VAL A 122 -5.81 -21.90 17.03
C VAL A 122 -7.03 -22.59 16.48
N PHE A 123 -7.20 -23.86 16.90
CA PHE A 123 -8.44 -24.60 16.73
C PHE A 123 -9.56 -24.00 17.58
#